data_AF-A0A967XNP5-F1
#
_entry.id   AF-A0A967XNP5-F1
#
_cell.length_a   1.000
_cell.length_b   1.000
_cell.length_c   1.000
_cell.angle_alpha   90.00
_cell.angle_beta   90.00
_cell.angle_gamma   90.00
#
_symmetry.space_group_name_H-M   'P 1'
#
loop_
_entity.id
_entity.type
_entity.pdbx_description
1 polymer ?
#
loop_
_entity_poly.entity_id
_entity_poly.type
_entity_poly.pdbx_seq_one_letter_code
_entity_poly.pdbx_strand_id
1 'polypeptide(L)'
;MTSADDVGARVRPGRTITGMSAVLLPHTAGGTVDFDATEAHIARTRDAGLVPAVNMDTGYVQLLDGESRGRILDLAAAVTERDFVAGAYVADEPGDGFDLAAHVAACTEIAARGGTPVVFPSHGLNAGSDADWVHRLEAIAAEVD
;
A
#
# COMPACT_ATOMS: atom_id res chain seq x y z
N MET A 1 -26.74 15.10 -10.23
CA MET A 1 -25.79 15.15 -11.38
C MET A 1 -25.00 16.43 -11.23
N THR A 2 -23.68 16.32 -11.01
CA THR A 2 -22.78 17.48 -10.80
C THR A 2 -22.65 18.27 -12.10
N SER A 3 -22.84 19.59 -12.07
CA SER A 3 -22.72 20.43 -13.27
C SER A 3 -21.25 20.64 -13.66
N ALA A 4 -20.99 21.08 -14.90
CA ALA A 4 -19.64 21.43 -15.32
C ALA A 4 -19.06 22.60 -14.49
N ASP A 5 -19.90 23.53 -14.06
CA ASP A 5 -19.52 24.64 -13.18
C ASP A 5 -19.11 24.14 -11.79
N ASP A 6 -19.79 23.12 -11.26
CA ASP A 6 -19.43 22.47 -10.00
C ASP A 6 -18.08 21.73 -10.08
N VAL A 7 -17.71 21.21 -11.26
CA VAL A 7 -16.40 20.59 -11.50
C VAL A 7 -15.31 21.66 -11.59
N GLY A 8 -15.57 22.77 -12.31
CA GLY A 8 -14.65 23.89 -12.42
C GLY A 8 -14.30 24.51 -11.05
N ALA A 9 -15.29 24.62 -10.16
CA ALA A 9 -15.11 25.13 -8.80
C ALA A 9 -14.20 24.26 -7.90
N ARG A 10 -13.96 22.98 -8.25
CA ARG A 10 -13.08 22.07 -7.50
C ARG A 10 -11.62 22.14 -7.94
N VAL A 11 -11.34 22.77 -9.09
CA VAL A 11 -9.97 22.91 -9.60
C VAL A 11 -9.21 23.92 -8.74
N ARG A 12 -8.04 23.52 -8.23
CA ARG A 12 -7.15 24.38 -7.43
C ARG A 12 -5.83 24.59 -8.18
N PRO A 13 -5.71 25.63 -9.02
CA PRO A 13 -4.45 25.95 -9.71
C PRO A 13 -3.33 26.19 -8.69
N GLY A 14 -2.11 25.74 -9.00
CA GLY A 14 -0.94 25.91 -8.12
C GLY A 14 -0.95 25.07 -6.84
N ARG A 15 -1.84 24.07 -6.73
CA ARG A 15 -1.82 23.08 -5.64
C ARG A 15 -0.45 22.38 -5.56
N THR A 16 0.13 22.33 -4.37
CA THR A 16 1.24 21.41 -4.07
C THR A 16 0.75 19.96 -4.21
N ILE A 17 1.36 19.19 -5.10
CA ILE A 17 1.03 17.79 -5.31
C ILE A 17 1.84 16.95 -4.32
N THR A 18 1.15 16.21 -3.46
CA THR A 18 1.76 15.09 -2.74
C THR A 18 1.92 13.93 -3.72
N GLY A 19 3.16 13.50 -3.94
CA GLY A 19 3.48 12.39 -4.84
C GLY A 19 3.93 11.17 -4.06
N MET A 20 3.39 10.02 -4.44
CA MET A 20 3.87 8.71 -3.99
C MET A 20 4.58 8.03 -5.16
N SER A 21 5.64 7.27 -4.89
CA SER A 21 6.29 6.45 -5.91
C SER A 21 6.44 5.01 -5.44
N ALA A 22 5.95 4.10 -6.28
CA ALA A 22 6.19 2.66 -6.12
C ALA A 22 7.69 2.38 -6.16
N VAL A 23 8.20 1.75 -5.10
CA VAL A 23 9.59 1.34 -4.99
C VAL A 23 9.72 -0.09 -5.53
N LEU A 24 10.66 -0.28 -6.46
CA LEU A 24 11.05 -1.62 -6.93
C LEU A 24 11.76 -2.36 -5.78
N LEU A 25 11.42 -3.64 -5.56
CA LEU A 25 12.13 -4.50 -4.61
C LEU A 25 13.29 -5.24 -5.30
N PRO A 26 14.54 -4.82 -5.12
CA PRO A 26 15.68 -5.47 -5.76
C PRO A 26 15.93 -6.84 -5.13
N HIS A 27 16.38 -7.77 -5.97
CA HIS A 27 16.80 -9.10 -5.56
C HIS A 27 18.25 -9.34 -6.00
N THR A 28 18.97 -10.11 -5.20
CA THR A 28 20.31 -10.58 -5.56
C THR A 28 20.21 -11.57 -6.73
N ALA A 29 21.35 -11.89 -7.35
CA ALA A 29 21.42 -12.95 -8.36
C ALA A 29 20.98 -14.33 -7.82
N GLY A 30 20.99 -14.52 -6.50
CA GLY A 30 20.49 -15.73 -5.83
C GLY A 30 18.98 -15.75 -5.59
N GLY A 31 18.26 -14.71 -6.02
CA GLY A 31 16.79 -14.63 -5.88
C GLY A 31 16.30 -14.24 -4.47
N THR A 32 17.20 -13.85 -3.56
CA THR A 32 16.84 -13.30 -2.25
C THR A 32 16.68 -11.80 -2.35
N VAL A 33 15.85 -11.20 -1.49
CA VAL A 33 15.75 -9.74 -1.37
C VAL A 33 17.13 -9.13 -1.08
N ASP A 34 17.49 -8.09 -1.82
CA ASP A 34 18.66 -7.27 -1.57
C ASP A 34 18.24 -6.08 -0.69
N PHE A 35 18.37 -6.25 0.62
CA PHE A 35 17.89 -5.27 1.59
C PHE A 35 18.69 -3.96 1.57
N ASP A 36 19.99 -4.00 1.31
CA ASP A 36 20.82 -2.79 1.23
C ASP A 36 20.43 -1.96 -0.01
N ALA A 37 20.20 -2.63 -1.15
CA ALA A 37 19.70 -1.97 -2.34
C ALA A 37 18.27 -1.42 -2.12
N THR A 38 17.42 -2.17 -1.43
CA THR A 38 16.05 -1.76 -1.06
C THR A 38 16.07 -0.47 -0.24
N GLU A 39 16.86 -0.44 0.84
CA GLU A 39 17.04 0.74 1.69
C GLU A 39 17.48 1.96 0.86
N ALA A 40 18.47 1.76 -0.01
CA ALA A 40 18.97 2.83 -0.87
C ALA A 40 17.91 3.33 -1.88
N HIS A 41 17.01 2.46 -2.38
CA HIS A 41 15.91 2.87 -3.26
C HIS A 41 14.83 3.67 -2.54
N ILE A 42 14.50 3.26 -1.31
CA ILE A 42 13.56 4.02 -0.45
C ILE A 42 14.14 5.41 -0.16
N ALA A 43 15.41 5.49 0.23
CA ALA A 43 16.09 6.75 0.51
C ALA A 43 16.10 7.69 -0.71
N ARG A 44 16.45 7.17 -1.89
CA ARG A 44 16.41 7.97 -3.14
C ARG A 44 15.02 8.52 -3.46
N THR A 45 13.97 7.76 -3.16
CA THR A 45 12.58 8.18 -3.40
C THR A 45 12.19 9.33 -2.47
N ARG A 46 12.49 9.18 -1.17
CA ARG A 46 12.33 10.24 -0.17
C ARG A 46 13.12 11.49 -0.54
N ASP A 47 14.39 11.34 -0.90
CA ASP A 47 15.29 12.46 -1.24
C ASP A 47 14.84 13.23 -2.50
N ALA A 48 14.07 12.58 -3.38
CA ALA A 48 13.41 13.20 -4.50
C ALA A 48 12.13 13.98 -4.14
N GLY A 49 11.75 14.00 -2.85
CA GLY A 49 10.53 14.65 -2.36
C GLY A 49 9.25 13.84 -2.58
N LEU A 50 9.36 12.52 -2.72
CA LEU A 50 8.23 11.61 -2.92
C LEU A 50 8.07 10.67 -1.72
N VAL A 51 6.83 10.36 -1.37
CA VAL A 51 6.50 9.36 -0.34
C VAL A 51 6.74 7.96 -0.93
N PRO A 52 7.63 7.13 -0.36
CA PRO A 52 7.90 5.80 -0.88
C PRO A 52 6.70 4.87 -0.68
N ALA A 53 6.36 4.09 -1.71
CA ALA A 53 5.35 3.04 -1.66
C ALA A 53 6.02 1.66 -1.74
N VAL A 54 5.98 0.90 -0.64
CA VAL A 54 6.63 -0.42 -0.50
C VAL A 54 5.61 -1.55 -0.39
N ASN A 55 6.03 -2.82 -0.54
CA ASN A 55 5.10 -3.96 -0.54
C ASN A 55 3.93 -3.79 -1.53
N MET A 56 4.20 -3.16 -2.68
CA MET A 56 3.25 -3.01 -3.78
C MET A 56 3.51 -4.06 -4.87
N ASP A 57 2.81 -4.01 -6.01
CA ASP A 57 3.08 -4.87 -7.18
C ASP A 57 4.54 -4.79 -7.65
N THR A 58 5.13 -3.59 -7.62
CA THR A 58 6.56 -3.39 -7.94
C THR A 58 7.50 -4.03 -6.92
N GLY A 59 6.98 -4.36 -5.74
CA GLY A 59 7.67 -5.11 -4.71
C GLY A 59 7.35 -6.61 -4.72
N TYR A 60 6.52 -7.10 -5.65
CA TYR A 60 6.07 -8.49 -5.71
C TYR A 60 5.51 -9.01 -4.38
N VAL A 61 4.75 -8.18 -3.66
CA VAL A 61 4.26 -8.47 -2.29
C VAL A 61 3.60 -9.84 -2.13
N GLN A 62 2.89 -10.29 -3.17
CA GLN A 62 2.20 -11.56 -3.27
C GLN A 62 3.13 -12.79 -3.31
N LEU A 63 4.42 -12.59 -3.62
CA LEU A 63 5.44 -13.65 -3.68
C LEU A 63 6.35 -13.68 -2.45
N LEU A 64 6.24 -12.69 -1.56
CA LEU A 64 7.09 -12.57 -0.38
C LEU A 64 6.55 -13.42 0.78
N ASP A 65 7.44 -13.89 1.63
CA ASP A 65 7.07 -14.39 2.95
C ASP A 65 6.77 -13.22 3.93
N GLY A 66 6.15 -13.56 5.06
CA GLY A 66 5.79 -12.57 6.07
C GLY A 66 7.00 -11.88 6.71
N GLU A 67 8.13 -12.59 6.84
CA GLU A 67 9.36 -12.05 7.41
C GLU A 67 9.93 -10.94 6.52
N SER A 68 10.03 -11.21 5.22
CA SER A 68 10.51 -10.25 4.23
C SER A 68 9.60 -9.04 4.14
N ARG A 69 8.27 -9.24 4.11
CA ARG A 69 7.30 -8.13 4.14
C ARG A 69 7.49 -7.25 5.37
N GLY A 70 7.59 -7.84 6.55
CA GLY A 70 7.78 -7.13 7.82
C GLY A 70 9.07 -6.32 7.83
N ARG A 71 10.19 -6.93 7.39
CA ARG A 71 11.49 -6.27 7.33
C ARG A 71 11.51 -5.09 6.36
N ILE A 72 10.79 -5.18 5.23
CA ILE A 72 10.62 -4.06 4.30
C ILE A 72 9.86 -2.90 4.96
N LEU A 73 8.81 -3.18 5.74
CA LEU A 73 8.09 -2.14 6.48
C LEU A 73 8.97 -1.48 7.54
N ASP A 74 9.78 -2.25 8.26
CA ASP A 74 10.72 -1.71 9.26
C ASP A 74 11.76 -0.79 8.61
N LEU A 75 12.31 -1.18 7.46
CA LEU A 75 13.24 -0.34 6.68
C LEU A 75 12.56 0.93 6.19
N ALA A 76 11.36 0.82 5.62
CA ALA A 76 10.62 1.98 5.13
C ALA A 76 10.37 2.98 6.26
N ALA A 77 9.89 2.51 7.42
CA ALA A 77 9.66 3.37 8.59
C ALA A 77 10.93 4.07 9.07
N ALA A 78 12.06 3.35 9.12
CA ALA A 78 13.33 3.91 9.56
C ALA A 78 13.87 4.97 8.58
N VAL A 79 13.85 4.69 7.28
CA VAL A 79 14.42 5.57 6.25
C VAL A 79 13.55 6.81 6.03
N THR A 80 12.24 6.69 6.14
CA THR A 80 11.29 7.77 5.80
C THR A 80 10.81 8.58 7.00
N GLU A 81 11.34 8.31 8.19
CA GLU A 81 10.81 8.87 9.44
C GLU A 81 9.29 8.61 9.58
N ARG A 82 8.89 7.41 9.16
CA ARG A 82 7.50 6.90 9.12
C ARG A 82 6.61 7.48 8.01
N ASP A 83 7.12 8.34 7.13
CA ASP A 83 6.38 8.85 5.97
C ASP A 83 6.47 7.91 4.76
N PHE A 84 5.69 6.83 4.78
CA PHE A 84 5.60 5.87 3.69
C PHE A 84 4.17 5.34 3.51
N VAL A 85 3.89 4.77 2.34
CA VAL A 85 2.68 3.98 2.12
C VAL A 85 3.06 2.53 1.82
N ALA A 86 2.18 1.58 2.13
CA ALA A 86 2.47 0.18 1.84
C ALA A 86 1.23 -0.63 1.49
N GLY A 87 1.41 -1.68 0.68
CA GLY A 87 0.33 -2.59 0.31
C GLY A 87 -0.07 -3.49 1.48
N ALA A 88 -1.33 -3.36 1.92
CA ALA A 88 -1.99 -4.28 2.85
C ALA A 88 -2.50 -5.49 2.06
N TYR A 89 -1.58 -6.42 1.78
CA TYR A 89 -1.85 -7.62 1.00
C TYR A 89 -2.45 -8.73 1.86
N VAL A 90 -3.54 -9.32 1.37
CA VAL A 90 -4.16 -10.53 1.90
C VAL A 90 -4.09 -11.59 0.81
N ALA A 91 -3.46 -12.73 1.12
CA ALA A 91 -3.44 -13.88 0.21
C ALA A 91 -4.78 -14.61 0.25
N ASP A 92 -5.37 -14.84 -0.92
CA ASP A 92 -6.57 -15.64 -1.11
C ASP A 92 -6.57 -16.32 -2.49
N GLU A 93 -7.54 -17.21 -2.71
CA GLU A 93 -7.72 -17.97 -3.95
C GLU A 93 -9.09 -17.69 -4.60
N PRO A 94 -9.26 -17.98 -5.90
CA PRO A 94 -10.56 -17.87 -6.55
C PRO A 94 -11.63 -18.70 -5.85
N GLY A 95 -12.67 -18.04 -5.35
CA GLY A 95 -13.78 -18.66 -4.63
C GLY A 95 -13.74 -18.46 -3.12
N ASP A 96 -12.64 -17.96 -2.57
CA ASP A 96 -12.56 -17.55 -1.18
C ASP A 96 -13.47 -16.35 -0.89
N GLY A 97 -13.99 -16.30 0.34
CA GLY A 97 -14.82 -15.21 0.82
C GLY A 97 -13.99 -14.00 1.25
N PHE A 98 -14.67 -12.87 1.48
CA PHE A 98 -14.05 -11.70 2.08
C PHE A 98 -13.64 -11.97 3.53
N ASP A 99 -12.34 -11.85 3.83
CA ASP A 99 -11.79 -11.95 5.19
C ASP A 99 -11.46 -10.56 5.76
N LEU A 100 -12.43 -9.96 6.44
CA LEU A 100 -12.25 -8.65 7.09
C LEU A 100 -11.09 -8.65 8.08
N ALA A 101 -10.94 -9.72 8.87
CA ALA A 101 -9.93 -9.76 9.92
C ALA A 101 -8.51 -9.77 9.34
N ALA A 102 -8.29 -10.49 8.25
CA ALA A 102 -7.00 -10.50 7.55
C ALA A 102 -6.66 -9.13 6.96
N HIS A 103 -7.63 -8.44 6.35
CA HIS A 103 -7.42 -7.09 5.80
C HIS A 103 -7.09 -6.07 6.90
N VAL A 104 -7.80 -6.12 8.03
CA VAL A 104 -7.54 -5.25 9.20
C VAL A 104 -6.16 -5.54 9.80
N ALA A 105 -5.78 -6.81 9.92
CA ALA A 105 -4.46 -7.19 10.41
C ALA A 105 -3.35 -6.64 9.51
N ALA A 106 -3.45 -6.83 8.19
CA ALA A 106 -2.49 -6.32 7.23
C ALA A 106 -2.37 -4.78 7.27
N CYS A 107 -3.50 -4.07 7.40
CA CYS A 107 -3.49 -2.61 7.56
C CYS A 107 -2.84 -2.18 8.88
N THR A 108 -3.16 -2.87 9.97
CA THR A 108 -2.63 -2.58 11.31
C THR A 108 -1.11 -2.77 11.38
N GLU A 109 -0.56 -3.79 10.72
CA GLU A 109 0.89 -4.00 10.65
C GLU A 109 1.64 -2.81 10.03
N ILE A 110 1.03 -2.16 9.05
CA ILE A 110 1.58 -0.98 8.38
C ILE A 110 1.41 0.26 9.27
N ALA A 111 0.20 0.48 9.78
CA ALA A 111 -0.14 1.61 10.64
C ALA A 111 0.69 1.64 11.93
N ALA A 112 0.96 0.48 12.54
CA ALA A 112 1.82 0.36 13.73
C ALA A 112 3.26 0.88 13.51
N ARG A 113 3.70 0.94 12.25
CA ARG A 113 4.99 1.49 11.85
C ARG A 113 4.90 2.96 11.41
N GLY A 114 3.69 3.52 11.39
CA GLY A 114 3.38 4.90 11.01
C GLY A 114 3.14 5.09 9.52
N GLY A 115 3.19 4.01 8.72
CA GLY A 115 2.88 4.08 7.30
C GLY A 115 1.37 4.14 7.05
N THR A 116 0.96 4.63 5.88
CA THR A 116 -0.43 4.57 5.45
C THR A 116 -0.70 3.27 4.68
N PRO A 117 -1.64 2.42 5.12
CA PRO A 117 -1.98 1.21 4.41
C PRO A 117 -2.73 1.51 3.10
N VAL A 118 -2.38 0.75 2.06
CA VAL A 118 -3.05 0.72 0.76
C VAL A 118 -3.72 -0.64 0.62
N VAL A 119 -5.05 -0.69 0.69
CA VAL A 119 -5.80 -1.95 0.53
C VAL A 119 -5.47 -2.57 -0.82
N PHE A 120 -4.92 -3.78 -0.79
CA PHE A 120 -4.52 -4.49 -2.00
C PHE A 120 -5.68 -5.33 -2.53
N PRO A 121 -5.85 -5.45 -3.86
CA PRO A 121 -6.87 -6.33 -4.45
C PRO A 121 -6.71 -7.77 -3.97
N SER A 122 -7.85 -8.44 -3.73
CA SER A 122 -7.91 -9.85 -3.35
C SER A 122 -9.17 -10.48 -3.96
N HIS A 123 -9.18 -11.80 -4.19
CA HIS A 123 -10.34 -12.51 -4.74
C HIS A 123 -11.61 -12.29 -3.90
N GLY A 124 -11.53 -12.47 -2.59
CA GLY A 124 -12.64 -12.29 -1.66
C GLY A 124 -13.11 -10.84 -1.56
N LEU A 125 -12.18 -9.88 -1.56
CA LEU A 125 -12.50 -8.45 -1.56
C LEU A 125 -13.29 -8.04 -2.82
N ASN A 126 -12.88 -8.57 -3.98
CA ASN A 126 -13.43 -8.24 -5.29
C ASN A 126 -14.63 -9.12 -5.72
N ALA A 127 -15.08 -10.06 -4.89
CA ALA A 127 -16.19 -10.95 -5.23
C ALA A 127 -17.57 -10.26 -5.18
N GLY A 128 -18.50 -10.59 -6.07
CA GLY A 128 -19.87 -10.05 -6.01
C GLY A 128 -20.03 -8.72 -6.76
N SER A 129 -20.85 -7.81 -6.23
CA SER A 129 -21.20 -6.54 -6.88
C SER A 129 -20.31 -5.37 -6.46
N ASP A 130 -20.34 -4.28 -7.22
CA ASP A 130 -19.67 -3.02 -6.85
C ASP A 130 -20.13 -2.50 -5.48
N ALA A 131 -21.40 -2.71 -5.13
CA ALA A 131 -21.94 -2.34 -3.82
C ALA A 131 -21.32 -3.18 -2.69
N ASP A 132 -21.10 -4.47 -2.93
CA ASP A 132 -20.41 -5.34 -1.97
C ASP A 132 -18.95 -4.91 -1.80
N TRP A 133 -18.27 -4.57 -2.89
CA TRP A 133 -16.89 -4.07 -2.85
C TRP A 133 -16.77 -2.77 -2.03
N VAL A 134 -17.63 -1.79 -2.28
CA VAL A 134 -17.67 -0.54 -1.49
C VAL A 134 -17.94 -0.83 -0.02
N HIS A 135 -18.93 -1.67 0.28
CA HIS A 135 -19.27 -2.00 1.67
C HIS A 135 -18.10 -2.66 2.42
N ARG A 136 -17.31 -3.50 1.75
CA ARG A 136 -16.13 -4.12 2.36
C ARG A 136 -15.01 -3.13 2.60
N LEU A 137 -14.78 -2.18 1.70
CA LEU A 137 -13.84 -1.08 1.92
C LEU A 137 -14.26 -0.21 3.10
N GLU A 138 -15.55 0.09 3.23
CA GLU A 138 -16.12 0.78 4.39
C GLU A 138 -15.91 -0.02 5.69
N ALA A 139 -16.10 -1.34 5.64
CA ALA A 139 -15.87 -2.21 6.79
C ALA A 139 -14.40 -2.25 7.22
N ILE A 140 -13.45 -2.29 6.28
CA ILE A 140 -12.01 -2.18 6.60
C ILE A 140 -11.71 -0.82 7.22
N ALA A 141 -12.20 0.27 6.61
CA ALA A 141 -11.95 1.63 7.08
C ALA A 141 -12.55 1.92 8.47
N ALA A 142 -13.60 1.20 8.87
CA ALA A 142 -14.19 1.35 10.20
C ALA A 142 -13.31 0.79 11.34
N GLU A 143 -12.33 -0.04 11.01
CA GLU A 143 -11.48 -0.77 11.97
C GLU A 143 -10.02 -0.27 12.01
N VAL A 144 -9.67 0.69 11.13
CA VAL A 144 -8.30 1.19 10.97
C VAL A 144 -8.31 2.72 11.09
N ASP A 145 -7.47 3.26 11.98
CA ASP A 145 -7.32 4.71 12.23
C ASP A 145 -6.61 5.47 11.10
#